data_AF-A0A4X1V331-F1
#
_entry.id   AF-A0A4X1V331-F1
#
_cell.length_a   1.000
_cell.length_b   1.000
_cell.length_c   1.000
_cell.angle_alpha   90.00
_cell.angle_beta   90.00
_cell.angle_gamma   90.00
#
_symmetry.space_group_name_H-M   'P 1'
#
loop_
_entity.id
_entity.type
_entity.pdbx_description
1 polymer ?
#
loop_
_entity_poly.entity_id
_entity_poly.type
_entity_poly.pdbx_seq_one_letter_code
_entity_poly.pdbx_strand_id
1 'polypeptide(L)'
;MPHWGRPQHRPGPAMDGRLFCWAIFGLLGVGHMEPGVRQSPRHHITKSGQNVTLRCDPIPGHLYICWYRQTLGKGVEFLMSIYNREPPQNADFLTERFSAEMPDDTYLTLKIQPAERGDSALFLCASSSATAMHRHRLPFHKL
;
A
#
# COMPACT_ATOMS: atom_id res chain seq x y z
N MET A 1 -32.05 -74.86 26.21
CA MET A 1 -31.19 -73.68 25.96
C MET A 1 -31.24 -73.33 24.48
N PRO A 2 -31.85 -72.20 24.07
CA PRO A 2 -31.84 -71.77 22.68
C PRO A 2 -30.74 -70.72 22.44
N HIS A 3 -29.88 -70.94 21.46
CA HIS A 3 -28.97 -69.90 20.96
C HIS A 3 -29.58 -69.34 19.67
N TRP A 4 -30.02 -68.09 19.72
CA TRP A 4 -30.46 -67.34 18.54
C TRP A 4 -29.23 -66.77 17.84
N GLY A 5 -29.00 -67.14 16.58
CA GLY A 5 -27.95 -66.57 15.73
C GLY A 5 -28.26 -65.12 15.37
N ARG A 6 -27.26 -64.24 15.52
CA ARG A 6 -27.36 -62.81 15.22
C ARG A 6 -27.24 -62.56 13.69
N PRO A 7 -27.96 -61.59 13.09
CA PRO A 7 -27.82 -61.28 11.68
C PRO A 7 -26.48 -60.59 11.38
N GLN A 8 -25.80 -61.02 10.32
CA GLN A 8 -24.59 -60.34 9.81
C GLN A 8 -24.98 -59.10 9.00
N HIS A 9 -24.74 -57.93 9.58
CA HIS A 9 -24.73 -56.67 8.83
C HIS A 9 -23.44 -56.57 8.00
N ARG A 10 -23.58 -56.50 6.67
CA ARG A 10 -22.49 -56.07 5.78
C ARG A 10 -22.42 -54.53 5.77
N PRO A 11 -21.27 -53.90 6.09
CA PRO A 11 -21.09 -52.49 5.80
C PRO A 11 -20.79 -52.33 4.29
N GLY A 12 -21.53 -51.45 3.62
CA GLY A 12 -21.15 -50.94 2.30
C GLY A 12 -19.89 -50.07 2.40
N PRO A 13 -19.22 -49.76 1.27
CA PRO A 13 -18.02 -48.95 1.28
C PRO A 13 -18.38 -47.53 1.74
N ALA A 14 -17.97 -47.17 2.95
CA ALA A 14 -18.01 -45.79 3.41
C ALA A 14 -16.93 -45.02 2.64
N MET A 15 -17.34 -44.22 1.65
CA MET A 15 -16.45 -43.22 1.07
C MET A 15 -16.10 -42.23 2.18
N ASP A 16 -14.81 -42.14 2.50
CA ASP A 16 -14.28 -41.34 3.58
C ASP A 16 -14.50 -39.84 3.31
N GLY A 17 -15.54 -39.27 3.95
CA GLY A 17 -15.86 -37.85 3.87
C GLY A 17 -14.75 -36.93 4.39
N ARG A 18 -13.71 -37.46 5.04
CA ARG A 18 -12.53 -36.68 5.46
C ARG A 18 -11.63 -36.30 4.29
N LEU A 19 -11.55 -37.13 3.25
CA LEU A 19 -10.75 -36.84 2.05
C LEU A 19 -11.33 -35.69 1.22
N PHE A 20 -12.65 -35.49 1.28
CA PHE A 20 -13.31 -34.43 0.51
C PHE A 20 -13.10 -33.03 1.11
N CYS A 21 -12.95 -32.91 2.44
CA CYS A 21 -12.71 -31.62 3.10
C CYS A 21 -11.34 -31.01 2.79
N TRP A 22 -10.27 -31.82 2.70
CA TRP A 22 -8.93 -31.32 2.37
C TRP A 22 -8.83 -30.81 0.94
N ALA A 23 -9.53 -31.43 0.00
CA ALA A 23 -9.58 -30.97 -1.39
C ALA A 23 -10.23 -29.58 -1.52
N ILE A 24 -11.26 -29.27 -0.72
CA ILE A 24 -11.94 -27.97 -0.76
C ILE A 24 -11.10 -26.85 -0.10
N PHE A 25 -10.44 -27.12 1.03
CA PHE A 25 -9.57 -26.13 1.68
C PHE A 25 -8.23 -25.91 0.96
N GLY A 26 -7.73 -26.90 0.19
CA GLY A 26 -6.53 -26.75 -0.63
C GLY A 26 -6.72 -25.93 -1.92
N LEU A 27 -7.97 -25.73 -2.36
CA LEU A 27 -8.32 -24.96 -3.57
C LEU A 27 -8.66 -23.50 -3.30
N LEU A 28 -8.80 -23.09 -2.04
CA LEU A 28 -8.94 -21.68 -1.66
C LEU A 28 -7.57 -21.00 -1.61
N GLY A 29 -6.98 -20.89 -2.81
CA GLY A 29 -6.04 -19.86 -3.24
C GLY A 29 -4.91 -19.50 -2.28
N VAL A 30 -3.70 -19.94 -2.62
CA VAL A 30 -2.50 -19.15 -2.34
C VAL A 30 -2.68 -17.82 -3.08
N GLY A 31 -3.21 -16.82 -2.40
CA GLY A 31 -3.29 -15.47 -2.94
C GLY A 31 -1.87 -14.95 -3.14
N HIS A 32 -1.45 -14.77 -4.39
CA HIS A 32 -0.23 -14.04 -4.70
C HIS A 32 -0.47 -12.58 -4.28
N MET A 33 0.03 -12.20 -3.11
CA MET A 33 -0.01 -10.80 -2.69
C MET A 33 1.06 -10.08 -3.50
N GLU A 34 0.64 -9.45 -4.59
CA GLU A 34 1.52 -8.56 -5.36
C GLU A 34 2.16 -7.54 -4.41
N PRO A 35 3.48 -7.34 -4.49
CA PRO A 35 4.16 -6.31 -3.72
C PRO A 35 3.49 -4.95 -3.98
N GLY A 36 2.98 -4.34 -2.92
CA GLY A 36 2.34 -3.02 -2.98
C GLY A 36 3.13 -1.98 -2.19
N VAL A 37 2.92 -0.71 -2.52
CA VAL A 37 3.40 0.40 -1.69
C VAL A 37 2.66 0.36 -0.36
N ARG A 38 3.40 0.46 0.76
CA ARG A 38 2.81 0.53 2.10
C ARG A 38 2.98 1.93 2.65
N GLN A 39 1.90 2.48 3.19
CA GLN A 39 1.89 3.82 3.76
C GLN A 39 1.41 3.77 5.21
N SER A 40 2.04 4.56 6.08
CA SER A 40 1.62 4.70 7.47
C SER A 40 1.80 6.13 8.00
N PRO A 41 0.94 6.58 8.93
CA PRO A 41 -0.37 6.00 9.23
C PRO A 41 -1.35 6.13 8.05
N ARG A 42 -2.43 5.33 8.04
CA ARG A 42 -3.50 5.46 7.03
C ARG A 42 -4.38 6.69 7.27
N HIS A 43 -4.59 7.03 8.54
CA HIS A 43 -5.34 8.21 8.96
C HIS A 43 -4.55 8.88 10.07
N HIS A 44 -4.43 10.20 10.00
CA HIS A 44 -3.76 11.00 11.02
C HIS A 44 -4.59 12.23 11.33
N ILE A 45 -4.94 12.40 12.60
CA ILE A 45 -5.70 13.55 13.09
C ILE A 45 -4.85 14.20 14.16
N THR A 46 -4.57 15.49 14.00
CA THR A 46 -3.71 16.26 14.90
C THR A 46 -4.21 17.69 15.02
N LYS A 47 -3.74 18.43 16.03
CA LYS A 47 -4.03 19.86 16.16
C LYS A 47 -3.08 20.67 15.28
N SER A 48 -3.53 21.85 14.87
CA SER A 48 -2.65 22.84 14.22
C SER A 48 -1.45 23.16 15.12
N GLY A 49 -0.27 23.35 14.53
CA GLY A 49 0.97 23.59 15.25
C GLY A 49 1.75 22.30 15.59
N GLN A 50 1.13 21.12 15.48
CA GLN A 50 1.82 19.85 15.75
C GLN A 50 2.53 19.34 14.49
N ASN A 51 3.63 18.62 14.71
CA ASN A 51 4.38 18.00 13.62
C ASN A 51 3.70 16.69 13.18
N VAL A 52 3.68 16.45 11.88
CA VAL A 52 3.19 15.22 11.26
C VAL A 52 4.32 14.55 10.51
N THR A 53 4.43 13.23 10.63
CA THR A 53 5.33 12.40 9.82
C THR A 53 4.53 11.27 9.20
N LEU A 54 4.59 11.19 7.87
CA LEU A 54 4.05 10.09 7.08
C LEU A 54 5.21 9.26 6.55
N ARG A 55 5.01 7.95 6.43
CA ARG A 55 5.99 6.98 5.93
C ARG A 55 5.44 6.29 4.69
N CYS A 56 6.33 6.10 3.72
CA CYS A 56 6.11 5.31 2.54
C CYS A 56 7.20 4.25 2.38
N ASP A 57 6.80 2.99 2.43
CA ASP A 57 7.62 1.85 2.04
C ASP A 57 7.35 1.54 0.56
N PRO A 58 8.33 1.76 -0.34
CA PRO A 58 8.16 1.47 -1.76
C PRO A 58 8.13 -0.04 -2.00
N ILE A 59 7.70 -0.42 -3.21
CA ILE A 59 7.88 -1.80 -3.66
C ILE A 59 9.38 -2.08 -3.79
N PRO A 60 9.89 -3.24 -3.32
CA PRO A 60 11.30 -3.58 -3.45
C PRO A 60 11.80 -3.46 -4.90
N GLY A 61 12.94 -2.79 -5.09
CA GLY A 61 13.53 -2.54 -6.40
C GLY A 61 12.96 -1.33 -7.16
N HIS A 62 11.92 -0.68 -6.65
CA HIS A 62 11.45 0.58 -7.22
C HIS A 62 12.45 1.69 -6.97
N LEU A 63 12.91 2.32 -8.06
CA LEU A 63 13.92 3.38 -8.04
C LEU A 63 13.31 4.76 -7.85
N TYR A 64 12.05 4.95 -8.25
CA TYR A 64 11.36 6.22 -8.10
C TYR A 64 10.31 6.11 -7.00
N ILE A 65 10.28 7.09 -6.09
CA ILE A 65 9.31 7.15 -4.98
C ILE A 65 8.78 8.58 -4.91
N CYS A 66 7.47 8.75 -4.83
CA CYS A 66 6.81 10.06 -4.90
C CYS A 66 5.79 10.24 -3.77
N TRP A 67 5.70 11.46 -3.28
CA TRP A 67 4.57 11.94 -2.49
C TRP A 67 3.69 12.87 -3.32
N TYR A 68 2.39 12.64 -3.19
CA TYR A 68 1.35 13.48 -3.74
C TYR A 68 0.40 13.94 -2.64
N ARG A 69 -0.29 15.05 -2.89
CA ARG A 69 -1.39 15.55 -2.07
C ARG A 69 -2.63 15.68 -2.91
N GLN A 70 -3.77 15.29 -2.36
CA GLN A 70 -5.07 15.53 -2.92
C GLN A 70 -5.93 16.24 -1.88
N THR A 71 -6.10 17.54 -2.06
CA THR A 71 -7.02 18.36 -1.27
C THR A 71 -8.44 18.14 -1.77
N LEU A 72 -9.42 18.12 -0.86
CA LEU A 72 -10.82 17.92 -1.22
C LEU A 72 -11.27 18.95 -2.27
N GLY A 73 -11.88 18.48 -3.36
CA GLY A 73 -12.33 19.32 -4.47
C GLY A 73 -11.22 19.77 -5.43
N LYS A 74 -9.97 19.34 -5.21
CA LYS A 74 -8.83 19.58 -6.12
C LYS A 74 -8.32 18.28 -6.75
N GLY A 75 -7.52 18.42 -7.80
CA GLY A 75 -6.77 17.30 -8.39
C GLY A 75 -5.64 16.81 -7.49
N VAL A 76 -4.94 15.77 -7.96
CA VAL A 76 -3.72 15.27 -7.33
C VAL A 76 -2.55 16.20 -7.68
N GLU A 77 -1.89 16.73 -6.66
CA GLU A 77 -0.73 17.62 -6.76
C GLU A 77 0.54 16.84 -6.41
N PHE A 78 1.58 16.98 -7.24
CA PHE A 78 2.90 16.46 -6.93
C PHE A 78 3.56 17.28 -5.82
N LEU A 79 4.08 16.62 -4.79
CA LEU A 79 4.86 17.28 -3.75
C LEU A 79 6.36 17.10 -3.99
N MET A 80 6.82 15.86 -4.08
CA MET A 80 8.24 15.55 -4.08
C MET A 80 8.52 14.14 -4.59
N SER A 81 9.74 13.91 -5.08
CA SER A 81 10.21 12.60 -5.55
C SER A 81 11.65 12.34 -5.18
N ILE A 82 11.99 11.07 -4.97
CA ILE A 82 13.36 10.57 -4.95
C ILE A 82 13.58 9.64 -6.14
N TYR A 83 14.74 9.74 -6.76
CA TYR A 83 15.25 8.77 -7.73
C TYR A 83 16.51 8.11 -7.18
N ASN A 84 16.56 6.78 -7.18
CA ASN A 84 17.75 6.00 -6.86
C ASN A 84 18.48 6.44 -5.58
N ARG A 85 17.71 6.77 -4.52
CA ARG A 85 18.21 7.24 -3.21
C ARG A 85 18.97 8.57 -3.24
N GLU A 86 18.87 9.32 -4.33
CA GLU A 86 19.35 10.69 -4.39
C GLU A 86 18.49 11.62 -3.50
N PRO A 87 19.01 12.82 -3.14
CA PRO A 87 18.24 13.78 -2.39
C PRO A 87 16.86 14.07 -3.01
N PRO A 88 15.80 14.28 -2.21
CA PRO A 88 14.46 14.55 -2.72
C PRO A 88 14.43 15.80 -3.61
N GLN A 89 13.78 15.67 -4.76
CA GLN A 89 13.36 16.77 -5.61
C GLN A 89 11.97 17.23 -5.18
N ASN A 90 11.86 18.50 -4.79
CA ASN A 90 10.62 19.12 -4.32
C ASN A 90 9.91 19.87 -5.46
N ALA A 91 8.59 19.99 -5.37
CA ALA A 91 7.82 20.91 -6.20
C ALA A 91 8.08 22.36 -5.78
N ASP A 92 8.12 23.28 -6.74
CA ASP A 92 8.49 24.69 -6.53
C ASP A 92 7.58 25.42 -5.53
N PHE A 93 6.33 24.98 -5.39
CA PHE A 93 5.36 25.60 -4.49
C PHE A 93 5.44 25.08 -3.04
N LEU A 94 6.29 24.09 -2.76
CA LEU A 94 6.44 23.56 -1.41
C LEU A 94 7.10 24.60 -0.51
N THR A 95 6.50 24.80 0.65
CA THR A 95 7.07 25.63 1.70
C THR A 95 8.09 24.83 2.52
N GLU A 96 8.97 25.52 3.24
CA GLU A 96 9.94 24.91 4.16
C GLU A 96 9.29 24.06 5.26
N ARG A 97 7.97 24.20 5.49
CA ARG A 97 7.20 23.34 6.41
C ARG A 97 7.12 21.88 5.96
N PHE A 98 7.31 21.61 4.66
CA PHE A 98 7.28 20.28 4.09
C PHE A 98 8.70 19.80 3.78
N SER A 99 9.04 18.60 4.26
CA SER A 99 10.32 17.97 3.92
C SER A 99 10.20 16.46 3.72
N ALA A 100 11.08 15.91 2.89
CA ALA A 100 11.28 14.48 2.76
C ALA A 100 12.65 14.07 3.25
N GLU A 101 12.68 12.88 3.81
CA GLU A 101 13.92 12.18 4.13
C GLU A 101 13.74 10.71 3.79
N MET A 102 14.84 10.07 3.40
CA MET A 102 14.91 8.63 3.15
C MET A 102 15.83 7.98 4.19
N PRO A 103 15.36 7.70 5.42
CA PRO A 103 16.22 7.11 6.43
C PRO A 103 16.68 5.71 6.01
N ASP A 104 17.97 5.46 6.17
CA ASP A 104 18.63 4.19 5.85
C ASP A 104 18.37 3.69 4.42
N ASP A 105 18.04 4.59 3.48
CA ASP A 105 17.74 4.26 2.07
C ASP A 105 16.61 3.24 1.85
N THR A 106 15.71 3.08 2.84
CA THR A 106 14.69 2.01 2.84
C THR A 106 13.26 2.49 2.67
N TYR A 107 12.92 3.67 3.18
CA TYR A 107 11.56 4.23 3.10
C TYR A 107 11.63 5.75 2.96
N LEU A 108 10.63 6.33 2.30
CA LEU A 108 10.50 7.78 2.14
C LEU A 108 9.54 8.34 3.18
N THR A 109 9.98 9.33 3.94
CA THR A 109 9.14 10.08 4.86
C THR A 109 8.66 11.39 4.25
N LEU A 110 7.48 11.84 4.65
CA LEU A 110 6.98 13.20 4.43
C LEU A 110 6.71 13.82 5.80
N LYS A 111 7.41 14.91 6.13
CA LYS A 111 7.24 15.67 7.36
C LYS A 111 6.51 16.98 7.05
N ILE A 112 5.58 17.34 7.93
CA ILE A 112 4.85 18.62 7.90
C ILE A 112 5.03 19.28 9.26
N GLN A 113 5.78 20.39 9.30
CA GLN A 113 6.25 21.01 10.54
C GLN A 113 6.24 22.54 10.45
N PRO A 114 5.34 23.24 11.17
CA PRO A 114 4.14 22.70 11.82
C PRO A 114 3.04 22.35 10.80
N ALA A 115 2.12 21.46 11.17
CA ALA A 115 0.88 21.25 10.40
C ALA A 115 -0.12 22.39 10.64
N GLU A 116 -0.78 22.82 9.59
CA GLU A 116 -1.81 23.86 9.59
C GLU A 116 -3.16 23.30 9.13
N ARG A 117 -4.25 24.01 9.44
CA ARG A 117 -5.60 23.60 9.01
C ARG A 117 -5.71 23.39 7.50
N GLY A 118 -4.99 24.20 6.71
CA GLY A 118 -4.95 24.13 5.24
C GLY A 118 -4.25 22.88 4.69
N ASP A 119 -3.49 22.16 5.51
CA ASP A 119 -2.76 20.95 5.09
C ASP A 119 -3.64 19.69 5.15
N SER A 120 -4.89 19.80 5.61
CA SER A 120 -5.83 18.68 5.66
C SER A 120 -6.17 18.18 4.26
N ALA A 121 -5.63 17.02 3.92
CA ALA A 121 -5.72 16.43 2.59
C ALA A 121 -5.47 14.91 2.63
N LEU A 122 -5.74 14.23 1.52
CA LEU A 122 -5.27 12.86 1.30
C LEU A 122 -3.83 12.93 0.79
N PHE A 123 -2.91 12.30 1.51
CA PHE A 123 -1.52 12.16 1.08
C PHE A 123 -1.33 10.76 0.49
N LEU A 124 -0.76 10.69 -0.71
CA LEU A 124 -0.61 9.45 -1.47
C LEU A 124 0.86 9.22 -1.78
N CYS A 125 1.37 8.04 -1.45
CA CYS A 125 2.66 7.59 -1.93
C CYS A 125 2.53 6.66 -3.15
N ALA A 126 3.44 6.81 -4.11
CA ALA A 126 3.61 5.91 -5.24
C ALA A 126 5.09 5.56 -5.43
N SER A 127 5.37 4.43 -6.08
CA SER A 127 6.73 4.05 -6.47
C SER A 127 6.77 3.35 -7.83
N SER A 128 7.91 3.37 -8.52
CA SER A 128 8.11 2.65 -9.80
C SER A 128 9.54 2.17 -10.03
N SER A 129 9.74 1.08 -10.78
CA SER A 129 11.06 0.50 -11.14
C SER A 129 11.90 1.33 -12.11
N ALA A 130 11.38 2.44 -12.64
CA ALA A 130 11.95 3.21 -13.75
C ALA A 130 12.05 2.43 -15.08
N THR A 131 10.97 2.46 -15.86
CA THR A 131 11.10 2.62 -17.31
C THR A 131 10.79 4.09 -17.60
N ALA A 132 11.52 4.70 -18.54
CA ALA A 132 11.56 6.14 -18.82
C ALA A 132 10.26 6.87 -18.47
N MET A 133 10.38 7.99 -17.73
CA MET A 133 9.35 9.02 -17.70
C MET A 133 8.93 9.28 -19.15
N HIS A 134 7.78 8.76 -19.57
CA HIS A 134 7.04 9.41 -20.62
C HIS A 134 6.63 10.72 -19.96
N ARG A 135 7.52 11.73 -20.03
CA ARG A 135 7.12 13.12 -19.92
C ARG A 135 6.18 13.33 -21.09
N HIS A 136 4.93 12.87 -20.95
CA HIS A 136 3.84 13.63 -21.48
C HIS A 136 3.99 15.00 -20.84
N ARG A 137 4.70 15.88 -21.57
CA ARG A 137 4.45 17.30 -21.54
C ARG A 137 2.95 17.39 -21.70
N LEU A 138 2.22 17.42 -20.59
CA LEU A 138 0.88 17.97 -20.58
C LEU A 138 1.12 19.36 -21.18
N PRO A 139 0.66 19.61 -22.42
CA PRO A 139 0.67 20.97 -22.89
C PRO A 139 -0.22 21.68 -21.89
N PHE A 140 0.36 22.64 -21.16
CA PHE A 140 -0.42 23.70 -20.55
C PHE A 140 -1.11 24.42 -21.71
N HIS A 141 -2.20 23.85 -22.22
CA HIS A 141 -3.13 24.58 -23.04
C HIS A 141 -3.80 25.58 -22.11
N LYS A 142 -3.30 26.82 -22.18
CA LYS A 142 -4.09 28.01 -21.90
C LYS A 142 -5.42 27.89 -22.62
N LEU A 143 -6.50 28.05 -21.89
CA LEU A 143 -7.76 28.67 -22.30
C LEU A 143 -8.31 29.41 -21.08
#